data_AF-A0AA37PHK4-F1
#
_entry.id   AF-A0AA37PHK4-F1
#
_cell.length_a   1.000
_cell.length_b   1.000
_cell.length_c   1.000
_cell.angle_alpha   90.00
_cell.angle_beta   90.00
_cell.angle_gamma   90.00
#
_symmetry.space_group_name_H-M   'P 1'
#
loop_
_entity.id
_entity.type
_entity.pdbx_description
1 polymer ?
#
loop_
_entity_poly.entity_id
_entity_poly.type
_entity_poly.pdbx_seq_one_letter_code
_entity_poly.pdbx_strand_id
1 'polypeptide(L)'
;MNDEVIMNISIPIHPYYPAGVTLPGYVANTFGANQLRAIFAVGATAILASTYSIIKKTRPSLPNGEVATALWFTLSAFIHLFFEGQ
;
A
#
# COMPACT_ATOMS: atom_id res chain seq x y z
N MET A 1 33.94 15.53 28.44
CA MET A 1 33.45 14.47 27.54
C MET A 1 32.02 14.87 27.25
N ASN A 2 31.79 15.46 26.07
CA ASN A 2 30.67 16.39 25.88
C ASN A 2 29.43 15.63 25.41
N ASP A 3 28.32 15.82 26.11
CA ASP A 3 27.02 15.18 25.87
C ASP A 3 26.47 15.43 24.45
N GLU A 4 26.99 16.45 23.75
CA GLU A 4 26.68 16.74 22.34
C GLU A 4 27.11 15.62 21.38
N VAL A 5 28.18 14.87 21.68
CA VAL A 5 28.64 13.76 20.82
C VAL A 5 27.71 12.54 20.94
N ILE A 6 27.15 12.31 22.13
CA ILE A 6 26.21 11.19 22.38
C ILE A 6 24.84 11.48 21.75
N MET A 7 24.42 12.75 21.66
CA MET A 7 23.20 13.16 20.98
C MET A 7 23.26 13.00 19.45
N ASN A 8 24.44 13.12 18.85
CA ASN A 8 24.64 13.00 17.39
C ASN A 8 24.68 11.54 16.89
N ILE A 9 24.98 10.58 17.75
CA ILE A 9 25.02 9.13 17.40
C ILE A 9 23.61 8.51 17.31
N SER A 10 22.59 9.20 17.86
CA SER A 10 21.23 8.65 18.01
C SER A 10 20.25 9.10 16.93
N ILE A 11 20.56 10.09 16.08
CA ILE A 11 19.63 10.53 15.03
C ILE A 11 19.75 9.56 13.84
N PRO A 12 18.76 8.69 13.60
CA PRO A 12 18.83 7.76 12.49
C PRO A 12 18.76 8.54 11.17
N ILE A 13 19.71 8.29 10.27
CA ILE A 13 19.75 8.91 8.93
C ILE A 13 18.47 8.59 8.13
N HIS A 14 17.86 7.44 8.41
CA HIS A 14 16.60 7.00 7.86
C HIS A 14 15.81 6.16 8.89
N PRO A 15 14.48 6.04 8.75
CA PRO A 15 13.64 5.27 9.68
C PRO A 15 13.72 3.75 9.49
N TYR A 16 14.45 3.27 8.48
CA TYR A 16 14.62 1.84 8.21
C TYR A 16 15.67 1.19 9.12
N TYR A 17 15.48 -0.11 9.41
CA TYR A 17 16.46 -0.93 10.10
C TYR A 17 17.36 -1.66 9.08
N PRO A 18 18.67 -1.86 9.35
CA PRO A 18 19.42 -1.44 10.54
C PRO A 18 19.72 0.06 10.59
N ALA A 19 19.61 0.65 11.78
CA ALA A 19 19.84 2.06 12.01
C ALA A 19 21.32 2.44 11.81
N GLY A 20 21.58 3.63 11.25
CA GLY A 20 22.94 4.16 11.07
C GLY A 20 23.66 3.74 9.79
N VAL A 21 23.03 2.91 8.95
CA VAL A 21 23.55 2.60 7.61
C VAL A 21 23.28 3.79 6.68
N THR A 22 24.23 4.11 5.81
CA THR A 22 23.99 5.07 4.73
C THR A 22 23.19 4.36 3.64
N LEU A 23 22.00 4.87 3.32
CA LEU A 23 21.22 4.45 2.14
C LEU A 23 21.49 5.44 1.00
N PRO A 24 22.36 5.08 0.02
CA PRO A 24 22.64 5.96 -1.10
C PRO A 24 21.36 6.21 -1.89
N GLY A 25 21.01 7.48 -2.12
CA GLY A 25 19.79 7.84 -2.85
C GLY A 25 18.51 7.79 -2.03
N TYR A 26 18.58 7.67 -0.70
CA TYR A 26 17.39 7.80 0.14
C TYR A 26 16.78 9.21 0.00
N VAL A 27 15.52 9.23 -0.45
CA VAL A 27 14.68 10.43 -0.47
C VAL A 27 13.47 10.10 0.38
N ALA A 28 13.20 10.93 1.40
CA ALA A 28 12.02 10.78 2.22
C ALA A 28 10.77 10.88 1.35
N ASN A 29 9.81 9.98 1.56
CA ASN A 29 8.55 10.01 0.81
C ASN A 29 7.85 11.36 1.04
N THR A 30 7.45 12.00 -0.06
CA THR A 30 6.67 13.24 -0.03
C THR A 30 5.25 13.01 0.46
N PHE A 31 4.72 11.80 0.24
CA PHE A 31 3.41 11.39 0.73
C PHE A 31 3.49 10.77 2.12
N GLY A 32 2.60 11.20 3.02
CA GLY A 32 2.46 10.55 4.31
C GLY A 32 1.92 9.12 4.18
N ALA A 33 2.26 8.24 5.11
CA ALA A 33 1.76 6.86 5.11
C ALA A 33 0.22 6.78 5.13
N ASN A 34 -0.45 7.73 5.81
CA ASN A 34 -1.90 7.87 5.79
C ASN A 34 -2.45 8.18 4.39
N GLN A 35 -1.78 9.06 3.66
CA GLN A 35 -2.21 9.50 2.34
C GLN A 35 -2.09 8.35 1.32
N LEU A 36 -0.99 7.59 1.38
CA LEU A 36 -0.80 6.43 0.52
C LEU A 36 -1.89 5.36 0.76
N ARG A 37 -2.21 5.09 2.03
CA ARG A 37 -3.32 4.19 2.39
C ARG A 37 -4.68 4.69 1.89
N ALA A 38 -4.93 5.99 1.97
CA ALA A 38 -6.18 6.58 1.48
C ALA A 38 -6.31 6.44 -0.04
N ILE A 39 -5.25 6.73 -0.79
CA ILE A 39 -5.22 6.58 -2.25
C ILE A 39 -5.46 5.11 -2.63
N PHE A 40 -4.77 4.18 -1.96
CA PHE A 40 -4.99 2.74 -2.18
C PHE A 40 -6.43 2.33 -1.90
N ALA A 41 -7.00 2.75 -0.77
CA ALA A 41 -8.37 2.40 -0.39
C ALA A 41 -9.39 2.94 -1.40
N VAL A 42 -9.21 4.18 -1.90
CA VAL A 42 -10.06 4.76 -2.94
C VAL A 42 -9.96 3.97 -4.24
N GLY A 43 -8.75 3.65 -4.70
CA GLY A 43 -8.53 2.87 -5.92
C GLY A 43 -9.12 1.46 -5.83
N ALA A 44 -8.84 0.75 -4.74
CA ALA A 44 -9.37 -0.59 -4.49
C ALA A 44 -10.91 -0.57 -4.41
N THR A 45 -11.50 0.40 -3.70
CA THR A 45 -12.96 0.52 -3.59
C THR A 45 -13.60 0.79 -4.95
N ALA A 46 -13.02 1.69 -5.77
CA ALA A 46 -13.55 2.01 -7.09
C ALA A 46 -13.60 0.78 -8.01
N ILE A 47 -12.53 -0.01 -8.02
CA ILE A 47 -12.44 -1.23 -8.85
C ILE A 47 -13.38 -2.31 -8.30
N LEU A 48 -13.34 -2.60 -7.00
CA LEU A 48 -14.18 -3.64 -6.39
C LEU A 48 -15.67 -3.32 -6.48
N ALA A 49 -16.06 -2.06 -6.26
CA ALA A 49 -17.46 -1.64 -6.42
C ALA A 49 -17.91 -1.80 -7.87
N SER A 50 -17.08 -1.42 -8.85
CA SER A 50 -17.38 -1.60 -10.27
C SER A 50 -17.56 -3.07 -10.63
N THR A 51 -16.64 -3.94 -10.20
CA THR A 51 -16.74 -5.39 -10.43
C THR A 51 -17.99 -5.97 -9.77
N TYR A 52 -18.28 -5.59 -8.53
CA TYR A 52 -19.48 -6.03 -7.81
C TYR A 52 -20.76 -5.62 -8.54
N SER A 53 -20.86 -4.36 -8.96
CA SER A 53 -22.01 -3.86 -9.73
C SER A 53 -22.20 -4.62 -11.05
N ILE A 54 -21.11 -4.94 -11.77
CA ILE A 54 -21.18 -5.74 -13.00
C ILE A 54 -21.69 -7.15 -12.70
N ILE A 55 -21.18 -7.81 -11.65
CA ILE A 55 -21.61 -9.15 -11.27
C ILE A 55 -23.10 -9.15 -10.89
N LYS A 56 -23.54 -8.22 -10.04
CA LYS A 56 -24.95 -8.16 -9.62
C LYS A 56 -25.90 -7.81 -10.76
N LYS A 57 -25.46 -7.03 -11.75
CA LYS A 57 -26.26 -6.69 -12.94
C LYS A 57 -26.36 -7.86 -13.92
N THR A 58 -25.28 -8.62 -14.11
CA THR A 58 -25.24 -9.73 -15.08
C THR A 58 -25.79 -11.03 -14.50
N ARG A 59 -25.51 -11.31 -13.23
CA ARG A 59 -25.89 -12.55 -12.53
C ARG A 59 -26.31 -12.25 -11.09
N PRO A 60 -27.51 -11.71 -10.86
CA PRO A 60 -27.99 -11.35 -9.53
C PRO A 60 -28.13 -12.56 -8.59
N SER A 61 -28.32 -13.78 -9.13
CA SER A 61 -28.47 -15.04 -8.41
C SER A 61 -27.15 -15.73 -8.03
N LEU A 62 -26.00 -15.12 -8.34
CA LEU A 62 -24.70 -15.72 -8.05
C LEU A 62 -24.49 -15.86 -6.53
N PRO A 63 -23.99 -17.01 -6.04
CA PRO A 63 -23.69 -17.20 -4.62
C PRO A 63 -22.66 -16.18 -4.13
N ASN A 64 -22.82 -15.70 -2.89
CA ASN A 64 -21.92 -14.71 -2.30
C ASN A 64 -20.45 -15.19 -2.24
N GLY A 65 -20.22 -16.50 -2.13
CA GLY A 65 -18.87 -17.08 -2.18
C GLY A 65 -18.16 -16.83 -3.50
N GLU A 66 -18.84 -17.09 -4.63
CA GLU A 66 -18.30 -16.84 -5.98
C GLU A 66 -18.04 -15.35 -6.22
N VAL A 67 -18.93 -14.49 -5.72
CA VAL A 67 -18.74 -13.03 -5.75
C VAL A 67 -17.48 -12.63 -4.98
N ALA A 68 -17.30 -13.16 -3.75
CA ALA A 68 -16.13 -12.88 -2.94
C ALA A 68 -14.83 -13.36 -3.60
N THR A 69 -14.84 -14.54 -4.22
CA THR A 69 -13.70 -15.06 -4.99
C THR A 69 -13.37 -14.17 -6.18
N ALA A 70 -14.38 -13.72 -6.94
CA ALA A 70 -14.15 -12.80 -8.05
C ALA A 70 -13.57 -11.46 -7.58
N LEU A 71 -14.10 -10.89 -6.49
CA LEU A 71 -13.57 -9.65 -5.90
C LEU A 71 -12.14 -9.84 -5.38
N TRP A 72 -11.83 -10.98 -4.77
CA TRP A 72 -10.47 -11.33 -4.34
C TRP A 72 -9.50 -11.36 -5.52
N PHE A 73 -9.83 -12.08 -6.60
CA PHE A 73 -9.00 -12.12 -7.80
C PHE A 73 -8.79 -10.74 -8.42
N THR A 74 -9.83 -9.91 -8.47
CA THR A 74 -9.71 -8.53 -8.94
C THR A 74 -8.77 -7.72 -8.05
N LEU A 75 -8.86 -7.85 -6.73
CA LEU A 75 -7.95 -7.16 -5.80
C LEU A 75 -6.51 -7.62 -5.98
N SER A 76 -6.27 -8.93 -6.10
CA SER A 76 -4.94 -9.47 -6.37
C SER A 76 -4.36 -8.94 -7.67
N ALA A 77 -5.15 -8.93 -8.76
CA ALA A 77 -4.72 -8.38 -10.04
C ALA A 77 -4.38 -6.88 -9.94
N PHE A 78 -5.18 -6.10 -9.19
CA PHE A 78 -4.89 -4.69 -8.94
C PHE A 78 -3.56 -4.50 -8.21
N ILE A 79 -3.27 -5.31 -7.18
CA ILE A 79 -2.02 -5.20 -6.43
C ILE A 79 -0.82 -5.52 -7.34
N HIS A 80 -0.86 -6.63 -8.09
CA HIS A 80 0.25 -7.04 -8.96
C HIS A 80 0.52 -6.03 -10.07
N LEU A 81 -0.51 -5.52 -10.74
CA LEU A 81 -0.33 -4.62 -11.89
C LEU A 81 0.16 -3.22 -11.49
N PHE A 82 -0.24 -2.70 -10.33
CA PHE A 82 0.07 -1.31 -9.95
C PHE A 82 1.26 -1.19 -8.98
N PHE A 83 1.52 -2.19 -8.13
CA PHE A 83 2.56 -2.12 -7.11
C PHE A 83 3.78 -2.99 -7.39
N GLU A 84 3.61 -4.12 -8.08
CA GLU A 84 4.71 -5.07 -8.31
C GLU A 84 5.26 -5.04 -9.74
N GLY A 85 4.51 -4.50 -10.70
CA GLY A 85 4.93 -4.40 -12.11
C GLY A 85 5.94 -3.30 -12.43
N GLN A 86 6.53 -2.64 -11.41
CA GLN A 86 7.41 -1.47 -11.54
C GLN A 86 8.79 -1.74 -10.97
#